data_AF-A0AAW2EIU0-F1
#
_entry.id   AF-A0AAW2EIU0-F1
#
_cell.length_a   1.000
_cell.length_b   1.000
_cell.length_c   1.000
_cell.angle_alpha   90.00
_cell.angle_beta   90.00
_cell.angle_gamma   90.00
#
_symmetry.space_group_name_H-M   'P 1'
#
loop_
_entity.id
_entity.type
_entity.pdbx_description
1 polymer ?
#
loop_
_entity_poly.entity_id
_entity_poly.type
_entity_poly.pdbx_seq_one_letter_code
_entity_poly.pdbx_strand_id
1 'polypeptide(L)'
;MLIYLQPLSTVSFFRYTYEGMLQAIYLNRPNLSCTEIYCFFQSPSKILSIMDVPTVPFHAILIILASWIICLHIFTYAVLCWRIYYAKK
;
A
#
# COMPACT_ATOMS: atom_id res chain seq x y z
N MET A 1 -5.65 -4.47 -17.64
CA MET A 1 -5.74 -3.05 -17.22
C MET A 1 -5.47 -2.17 -18.45
N LEU A 2 -6.12 -1.01 -18.55
CA LEU A 2 -5.87 -0.05 -19.62
C LEU A 2 -4.48 0.58 -19.41
N ILE A 3 -3.57 0.44 -20.39
CA ILE A 3 -2.14 0.81 -20.29
C ILE A 3 -1.97 2.30 -19.92
N TYR A 4 -2.90 3.16 -20.35
CA TYR A 4 -2.87 4.59 -20.05
C TYR A 4 -3.16 4.95 -18.58
N LEU A 5 -3.86 4.10 -17.82
CA LEU A 5 -4.13 4.32 -16.38
C LEU A 5 -3.08 3.68 -15.47
N GLN A 6 -2.26 2.78 -16.03
CA GLN A 6 -1.23 2.06 -15.28
C GLN A 6 -0.30 2.99 -14.46
N PRO A 7 0.25 4.10 -14.99
CA PRO A 7 1.13 4.96 -14.19
C PRO A 7 0.42 5.59 -12.99
N LEU A 8 -0.86 5.93 -13.11
CA LEU A 8 -1.65 6.51 -12.01
C LEU A 8 -1.81 5.48 -10.87
N SER A 9 -2.09 4.22 -11.22
CA SER A 9 -2.18 3.14 -10.24
C SER A 9 -0.82 2.80 -9.62
N THR A 10 0.27 2.87 -10.38
CA THR A 10 1.62 2.56 -9.88
C THR A 10 2.15 3.60 -8.90
N VAL A 11 1.83 4.88 -9.09
CA VAL A 11 2.26 5.99 -8.20
C VAL A 11 1.37 6.13 -6.96
N SER A 12 0.15 5.58 -6.99
CA SER A 12 -0.80 5.72 -5.88
C SER A 12 -0.30 5.09 -4.58
N PHE A 13 -0.33 5.86 -3.49
CA PHE A 13 -0.12 5.40 -2.11
C PHE A 13 -0.98 4.19 -1.75
N PHE A 14 -2.22 4.13 -2.26
CA PHE A 14 -3.14 3.03 -1.98
C PHE A 14 -2.62 1.67 -2.43
N ARG A 15 -1.84 1.61 -3.53
CA ARG A 15 -1.23 0.37 -4.01
C ARG A 15 -0.27 -0.20 -2.97
N TYR A 16 0.66 0.63 -2.51
CA TYR A 16 1.68 0.23 -1.53
C TYR A 16 1.06 -0.08 -0.16
N THR A 17 0.00 0.64 0.23
CA THR A 17 -0.74 0.34 1.47
C THR A 17 -1.45 -1.01 1.39
N TYR A 18 -2.07 -1.32 0.25
CA TYR A 18 -2.73 -2.62 0.05
C TYR A 18 -1.73 -3.78 0.06
N GLU A 19 -0.63 -3.66 -0.68
CA GLU A 19 0.44 -4.66 -0.67
C GLU A 19 1.06 -4.82 0.72
N GLY A 20 1.28 -3.71 1.43
CA GLY A 20 1.80 -3.70 2.79
C GLY A 20 0.87 -4.36 3.80
N MET A 21 -0.44 -4.10 3.70
CA MET A 21 -1.45 -4.74 4.55
C MET A 21 -1.53 -6.24 4.29
N LEU A 22 -1.54 -6.67 3.03
CA LEU A 22 -1.55 -8.10 2.68
C LEU A 22 -0.31 -8.81 3.21
N GLN A 23 0.86 -8.22 3.04
CA GLN A 23 2.09 -8.76 3.61
C GLN A 23 2.04 -8.75 5.15
N ALA A 24 1.56 -7.69 5.80
CA ALA A 24 1.47 -7.65 7.26
C ALA A 24 0.54 -8.74 7.84
N ILE A 25 -0.55 -9.08 7.14
CA ILE A 25 -1.56 -10.05 7.61
C ILE A 25 -1.17 -11.49 7.29
N TYR A 26 -0.62 -11.74 6.09
CA TYR A 26 -0.48 -13.09 5.55
C TYR A 26 0.97 -13.54 5.37
N LEU A 27 1.96 -12.65 5.43
CA LEU A 27 3.38 -13.03 5.35
C LEU A 27 3.76 -13.85 6.59
N ASN A 28 4.37 -15.02 6.39
CA ASN A 28 4.82 -15.93 7.46
C ASN A 28 3.71 -16.42 8.41
N ARG A 29 2.44 -16.36 8.00
CA ARG A 29 1.33 -16.90 8.79
C ARG A 29 1.20 -18.42 8.55
N PRO A 30 1.01 -19.24 9.61
CA PRO A 30 0.68 -20.66 9.43
C PRO A 30 -0.66 -20.84 8.72
N ASN A 31 -0.86 -22.02 8.13
CA ASN A 31 -2.10 -22.35 7.46
C ASN A 31 -3.30 -22.20 8.41
N LEU A 32 -4.41 -21.65 7.88
CA LEU A 32 -5.63 -21.47 8.65
C LEU A 32 -6.31 -22.82 8.87
N SER A 33 -6.88 -23.01 10.05
CA SER A 33 -7.75 -24.15 10.34
C SER A 33 -9.05 -24.02 9.55
N CYS A 34 -9.37 -25.01 8.71
CA CYS A 34 -10.65 -25.08 7.99
C CYS A 34 -11.45 -26.29 8.49
N THR A 35 -12.75 -26.10 8.63
CA THR A 35 -13.70 -27.15 9.06
C THR A 35 -14.11 -28.07 7.91
N GLU A 36 -14.04 -27.56 6.67
CA GLU A 36 -14.41 -28.27 5.45
C GLU A 36 -13.24 -29.05 4.83
N ILE A 37 -13.54 -30.18 4.17
CA ILE A 37 -12.54 -31.06 3.53
C ILE A 37 -11.79 -30.35 2.39
N TYR A 38 -12.43 -29.40 1.71
CA TYR A 38 -11.82 -28.59 0.66
C TYR A 38 -11.84 -27.11 1.05
N CYS A 39 -10.66 -26.52 1.25
CA CYS A 39 -10.51 -25.13 1.64
C CYS A 39 -9.52 -24.39 0.72
N PHE A 40 -10.06 -23.63 -0.23
CA PHE A 40 -9.25 -22.92 -1.24
C PHE A 40 -8.31 -21.86 -0.62
N PHE A 41 -8.75 -21.23 0.49
CA PHE A 41 -8.02 -20.17 1.20
C PHE A 41 -7.27 -20.66 2.44
N GLN A 42 -7.02 -21.96 2.55
CA GLN A 42 -6.30 -22.55 3.69
C GLN A 42 -4.89 -21.97 3.84
N SER A 43 -4.22 -21.70 2.72
CA SER A 43 -2.83 -21.25 2.70
C SER A 43 -2.73 -19.75 2.45
N PRO A 44 -2.19 -18.96 3.41
CA PRO A 44 -1.90 -17.54 3.25
C PRO A 44 -1.03 -17.21 2.04
N SER A 45 -0.07 -18.08 1.70
CA SER A 45 0.80 -17.89 0.54
C SER A 45 0.04 -17.98 -0.77
N LYS A 46 -1.01 -18.82 -0.83
CA LYS A 46 -1.88 -18.93 -2.00
C LYS A 46 -2.77 -17.70 -2.17
N ILE A 47 -3.25 -17.12 -1.07
CA ILE A 47 -3.96 -15.83 -1.09
C ILE A 47 -3.06 -14.74 -1.68
N LEU A 48 -1.81 -14.65 -1.22
CA LEU A 48 -0.83 -13.71 -1.75
C LEU A 48 -0.61 -13.89 -3.26
N SER A 49 -0.44 -15.13 -3.70
CA SER A 49 -0.26 -15.46 -5.12
C SER A 49 -1.47 -15.11 -5.99
N ILE A 50 -2.71 -15.26 -5.49
CA ILE A 50 -3.92 -14.88 -6.24
C ILE A 50 -4.03 -13.36 -6.38
N MET A 51 -3.58 -12.63 -5.36
CA MET A 51 -3.58 -11.17 -5.34
C MET A 51 -2.35 -10.56 -6.06
N ASP A 52 -1.47 -11.39 -6.62
CA ASP A 52 -0.23 -10.98 -7.30
C ASP A 52 0.75 -10.18 -6.40
N VAL A 53 0.80 -10.54 -5.11
CA VAL A 53 1.67 -9.95 -4.07
C VAL A 53 2.58 -11.06 -3.51
N PRO A 54 3.89 -10.83 -3.26
CA PRO A 54 4.59 -9.55 -3.14
C PRO A 54 5.35 -9.11 -4.40
N THR A 55 5.09 -7.88 -4.85
CA THR A 55 5.89 -7.21 -5.91
C THR A 55 7.09 -6.45 -5.35
N VAL A 56 6.97 -5.93 -4.12
CA VAL A 56 8.02 -5.19 -3.42
C VAL A 56 8.18 -5.74 -2.00
N PRO A 57 9.41 -5.74 -1.45
CA PRO A 57 9.64 -6.26 -0.12
C PRO A 57 9.03 -5.32 0.94
N PHE A 58 8.58 -5.91 2.06
CA PHE A 58 7.87 -5.20 3.13
C PHE A 58 8.61 -3.94 3.63
N HIS A 59 9.93 -4.00 3.79
CA HIS A 59 10.72 -2.85 4.24
C HIS A 59 10.70 -1.68 3.23
N ALA A 60 10.72 -1.97 1.93
CA ALA A 60 10.65 -0.93 0.91
C ALA A 60 9.27 -0.27 0.90
N ILE A 61 8.21 -1.02 1.14
CA ILE A 61 6.85 -0.49 1.28
C ILE A 61 6.80 0.53 2.43
N LEU A 62 7.38 0.21 3.60
CA LEU A 62 7.42 1.14 4.73
C LEU A 62 8.14 2.46 4.39
N ILE A 63 9.28 2.39 3.69
CA ILE A 63 10.03 3.57 3.26
C ILE A 63 9.20 4.43 2.28
N ILE A 64 8.55 3.79 1.31
CA ILE A 64 7.70 4.48 0.32
C ILE A 64 6.54 5.18 1.02
N LEU A 65 5.82 4.49 1.91
CA LEU A 65 4.69 5.06 2.65
C LEU A 65 5.13 6.22 3.54
N ALA A 66 6.26 6.08 4.25
CA ALA A 66 6.83 7.15 5.06
C ALA A 66 7.19 8.38 4.23
N SER A 67 7.82 8.17 3.06
CA SER A 67 8.16 9.26 2.13
C SER A 67 6.91 10.02 1.67
N TRP A 68 5.82 9.30 1.38
CA TRP A 68 4.56 9.90 0.94
C TRP A 68 3.91 10.76 2.03
N ILE A 69 3.92 10.27 3.28
CA ILE A 69 3.42 11.02 4.44
C ILE A 69 4.21 12.33 4.59
N ILE A 70 5.54 12.28 4.51
CA ILE A 70 6.39 13.47 4.61
C ILE A 70 6.10 14.44 3.47
N CYS A 71 5.97 13.97 2.23
CA CYS A 71 5.61 14.81 1.09
C CYS A 71 4.26 15.52 1.30
N LEU A 72 3.24 14.83 1.81
CA LEU A 72 1.94 15.42 2.10
C LEU A 72 2.01 16.46 3.22
N HIS A 73 2.82 16.23 4.25
CA HIS A 73 3.04 17.20 5.32
C HIS A 73 3.75 18.45 4.79
N ILE A 74 4.80 18.30 3.99
CA ILE A 74 5.52 19.41 3.35
C ILE A 74 4.55 20.19 2.46
N PHE A 75 3.75 19.50 1.64
CA PHE A 75 2.78 20.16 0.77
C PHE A 75 1.74 20.95 1.58
N THR A 76 1.21 20.36 2.65
CA THR A 76 0.24 21.02 3.54
C THR A 76 0.85 22.26 4.22
N TYR A 77 2.08 22.13 4.71
CA TYR A 77 2.82 23.24 5.29
C TYR A 77 3.09 24.36 4.27
N ALA A 78 3.51 24.01 3.06
CA ALA A 78 3.76 24.96 1.98
C ALA A 78 2.48 25.71 1.59
N VAL A 79 1.34 25.01 1.48
CA VAL A 79 0.03 25.63 1.22
C VAL A 79 -0.37 26.56 2.37
N LEU A 80 -0.14 26.16 3.62
CA LEU A 80 -0.43 27.01 4.78
C LEU A 80 0.43 28.28 4.77
N CYS A 81 1.74 28.16 4.56
CA CYS A 81 2.65 29.30 4.43
C CYS A 81 2.27 30.23 3.27
N TRP A 82 1.92 29.66 2.12
CA TRP A 82 1.43 30.41 0.96
C TRP A 82 0.18 31.21 1.30
N ARG A 83 -0.79 30.60 1.98
CA ARG A 83 -2.04 31.26 2.41
C ARG A 83 -1.77 32.39 3.39
N ILE A 84 -0.87 32.18 4.36
CA ILE A 84 -0.48 33.23 5.33
C ILE A 84 0.21 34.39 4.62
N TYR A 85 1.12 34.09 3.69
CA TYR A 85 1.81 35.12 2.90
C TYR A 85 0.84 35.97 2.06
N TYR A 86 -0.10 35.31 1.37
CA TYR A 86 -1.12 36.01 0.58
C TYR A 86 -2.11 36.80 1.42
N ALA A 87 -2.47 36.34 2.63
CA ALA A 87 -3.39 37.07 3.52
C ALA A 87 -2.75 38.31 4.19
N LYS A 88 -1.42 38.37 4.25
CA LYS A 88 -0.68 39.51 4.82
C LYS A 88 -0.40 40.62 3.78
N LYS A 89 -0.58 40.34 2.49
CA LYS A 89 -0.42 41.27 1.38
C LYS A 89 -1.77 41.88 1.01
#